data_AF-A0A4R6Q7A8-F1
#
_entry.id   AF-A0A4R6Q7A8-F1
#
_cell.length_a   1.000
_cell.length_b   1.000
_cell.length_c   1.000
_cell.angle_alpha   90.00
_cell.angle_beta   90.00
_cell.angle_gamma   90.00
#
_symmetry.space_group_name_H-M   'P 1'
#
loop_
_entity.id
_entity.type
_entity.pdbx_description
1 polymer ?
#
loop_
_entity_poly.entity_id
_entity_poly.type
_entity_poly.pdbx_seq_one_letter_code
_entity_poly.pdbx_strand_id
1 'polypeptide(L)'
;MLPIILIGIYNYLYFLFKLKFKNKFIFPYSNDYELRENQIWKNLAYGLLIENKKQFLIWEMPFSLLSNYTKKEKSGDRTTWYFNNNKILNGFELNIQIVKWNIEPFKKFEFIEYTINKETADKLIKHLSENIGNPEINSININSDDYYIGKCEWEKFDIKIKILTAEFQGGFAYKIQIGKKHAVDMYY
;
A
#
# COMPACT_ATOMS: atom_id res chain seq x y z
N MET A 1 -19.98 22.37 -20.36
CA MET A 1 -19.51 20.97 -20.46
C MET A 1 -18.03 20.86 -20.91
N LEU A 2 -17.54 21.73 -21.80
CA LEU A 2 -16.12 21.84 -22.22
C LEU A 2 -15.04 22.03 -21.13
N PRO A 3 -15.25 22.77 -20.02
CA PRO A 3 -14.18 23.05 -19.06
C PRO A 3 -13.73 21.82 -18.26
N ILE A 4 -14.65 20.88 -17.99
CA ILE A 4 -14.39 19.68 -17.17
C ILE A 4 -13.47 18.70 -17.91
N ILE A 5 -13.65 18.57 -19.23
CA ILE A 5 -12.84 17.70 -20.08
C ILE A 5 -11.41 18.23 -20.16
N LEU A 6 -11.23 19.54 -20.33
CA LEU A 6 -9.92 20.20 -20.35
C LEU A 6 -9.17 20.06 -19.01
N ILE A 7 -9.86 20.18 -17.87
CA ILE A 7 -9.27 19.94 -16.54
C ILE A 7 -8.86 18.47 -16.38
N GLY A 8 -9.66 17.53 -16.88
CA GLY A 8 -9.33 16.10 -16.89
C GLY A 8 -8.06 15.80 -17.69
N ILE A 9 -7.96 16.36 -18.91
CA ILE A 9 -6.79 16.22 -19.78
C ILE A 9 -5.56 16.87 -19.16
N TYR A 10 -5.68 18.08 -18.60
CA TYR A 10 -4.58 18.77 -17.92
C TYR A 10 -4.05 17.96 -16.74
N ASN A 11 -4.93 17.46 -15.87
CA ASN A 11 -4.52 16.63 -14.74
C ASN A 11 -3.87 15.32 -15.17
N TYR A 12 -4.36 14.72 -16.27
CA TYR A 12 -3.77 13.52 -16.85
C TYR A 12 -2.37 13.79 -17.43
N LEU A 13 -2.21 14.85 -18.23
CA LEU A 13 -0.91 15.24 -18.80
C LEU A 13 0.08 15.68 -17.73
N TYR A 14 -0.36 16.44 -16.72
CA TYR A 14 0.45 16.82 -15.57
C TYR A 14 0.92 15.58 -14.79
N PHE A 15 0.04 14.60 -14.59
CA PHE A 15 0.41 13.33 -13.97
C PHE A 15 1.39 12.53 -14.83
N LEU A 16 1.19 12.44 -16.15
CA LEU A 16 2.14 11.80 -17.07
C LEU A 16 3.51 12.48 -17.07
N PHE A 17 3.54 13.81 -16.94
CA PHE A 17 4.77 14.57 -16.80
C PHE A 17 5.45 14.28 -15.45
N LYS A 18 4.69 14.28 -14.34
CA LYS A 18 5.16 13.90 -13.00
C LYS A 18 5.71 12.46 -12.98
N LEU A 19 5.07 11.53 -13.69
CA LEU A 19 5.50 10.14 -13.90
C LEU A 19 6.87 10.06 -14.58
N LYS A 20 7.08 10.84 -15.66
CA LYS A 20 8.36 10.86 -16.39
C LYS A 20 9.55 11.29 -15.52
N PHE A 21 9.32 12.17 -14.54
CA PHE A 21 10.37 12.62 -13.61
C PHE A 21 10.53 11.71 -12.37
N LYS A 22 9.52 10.91 -12.01
CA LYS A 22 9.52 10.10 -10.78
C LYS A 22 9.83 8.61 -10.98
N ASN A 23 9.86 8.09 -12.21
CA ASN A 23 10.04 6.66 -12.49
C ASN A 23 11.49 6.14 -12.43
N LYS A 24 12.35 6.74 -11.59
CA LYS A 24 13.63 6.10 -11.23
C LYS A 24 13.46 5.39 -9.89
N PHE A 25 12.81 4.23 -9.91
CA PHE A 25 12.83 3.31 -8.77
C PHE A 25 14.16 2.56 -8.72
N ILE A 26 14.58 2.18 -7.52
CA ILE A 26 15.83 1.46 -7.30
C ILE A 26 15.53 -0.03 -7.27
N PHE A 27 16.02 -0.78 -8.26
CA PHE A 27 15.92 -2.24 -8.32
C PHE A 27 16.95 -2.81 -9.31
N PRO A 28 17.63 -3.94 -9.03
CA PRO A 28 17.54 -4.75 -7.81
C PRO A 28 18.03 -4.00 -6.57
N TYR A 29 17.59 -4.43 -5.39
CA TYR A 29 18.09 -3.89 -4.13
C TYR A 29 19.50 -4.41 -3.81
N SER A 30 20.22 -3.69 -2.96
CA SER A 30 21.55 -4.06 -2.49
C SER A 30 21.53 -5.32 -1.61
N ASN A 31 22.64 -6.05 -1.60
CA ASN A 31 22.88 -7.11 -0.63
C ASN A 31 23.28 -6.55 0.75
N ASP A 32 23.88 -5.35 0.77
CA ASP A 32 24.16 -4.61 2.01
C ASP A 32 22.86 -4.18 2.70
N TYR A 33 22.73 -4.46 4.00
CA TYR A 33 21.49 -4.26 4.76
C TYR A 33 21.10 -2.77 4.82
N GLU A 34 22.02 -1.89 5.25
CA GLU A 34 21.71 -0.46 5.43
C GLU A 34 21.34 0.20 4.11
N LEU A 35 22.07 -0.13 3.05
CA LEU A 35 21.76 0.37 1.72
C LEU A 35 20.43 -0.18 1.21
N ARG A 36 20.14 -1.47 1.40
CA ARG A 36 18.86 -2.10 1.00
C ARG A 36 17.68 -1.46 1.71
N GLU A 37 17.75 -1.33 3.03
CA GLU A 37 16.72 -0.67 3.84
C GLU A 37 16.43 0.72 3.26
N ASN A 38 17.47 1.53 3.03
CA ASN A 38 17.32 2.88 2.50
C ASN A 38 16.70 2.88 1.09
N GLN A 39 17.08 1.95 0.23
CA GLN A 39 16.52 1.82 -1.12
C GLN A 39 15.03 1.44 -1.09
N ILE A 40 14.64 0.50 -0.24
CA ILE A 40 13.23 0.09 -0.08
C ILE A 40 12.40 1.27 0.42
N TRP A 41 12.85 1.96 1.46
CA TRP A 41 12.15 3.13 1.99
C TRP A 41 12.10 4.30 0.99
N LYS A 42 13.15 4.51 0.20
CA LYS A 42 13.14 5.51 -0.88
C LYS A 42 12.12 5.18 -1.96
N ASN A 43 12.04 3.92 -2.40
CA ASN A 43 11.00 3.49 -3.33
C ASN A 43 9.62 3.74 -2.71
N LEU A 44 9.41 3.25 -1.49
CA LEU A 44 8.17 3.43 -0.75
C LEU A 44 7.76 4.89 -0.58
N ALA A 45 8.70 5.84 -0.42
CA ALA A 45 8.37 7.27 -0.34
C ALA A 45 7.63 7.81 -1.58
N TYR A 46 7.84 7.18 -2.75
CA TYR A 46 7.22 7.58 -4.01
C TYR A 46 6.07 6.67 -4.45
N GLY A 47 6.14 5.38 -4.14
CA GLY A 47 5.18 4.39 -4.62
C GLY A 47 5.54 2.97 -4.20
N LEU A 48 4.79 2.00 -4.69
CA LEU A 48 5.07 0.59 -4.49
C LEU A 48 5.64 -0.04 -5.76
N LEU A 49 6.82 -0.64 -5.65
CA LEU A 49 7.41 -1.42 -6.72
C LEU A 49 6.85 -2.84 -6.72
N ILE A 50 6.22 -3.22 -7.82
CA ILE A 50 5.86 -4.61 -8.15
C ILE A 50 7.04 -5.24 -8.89
N GLU A 51 7.89 -5.92 -8.15
CA GLU A 51 9.25 -6.30 -8.56
C GLU A 51 9.26 -7.29 -9.72
N ASN A 52 8.44 -8.34 -9.62
CA ASN A 52 8.32 -9.37 -10.65
C ASN A 52 7.80 -8.82 -11.99
N LYS A 53 7.06 -7.71 -11.97
CA LYS A 53 6.56 -7.05 -13.19
C LYS A 53 7.37 -5.82 -13.60
N LYS A 54 8.32 -5.39 -12.76
CA LYS A 54 9.05 -4.11 -12.89
C LYS A 54 8.08 -2.92 -13.08
N GLN A 55 6.95 -2.95 -12.38
CA GLN A 55 5.91 -1.93 -12.46
C GLN A 55 5.89 -1.09 -11.18
N PHE A 56 5.92 0.23 -11.32
CA PHE A 56 5.94 1.13 -10.17
C PHE A 56 4.61 1.85 -10.01
N LEU A 57 3.92 1.54 -8.91
CA LEU A 57 2.63 2.12 -8.55
C LEU A 57 2.87 3.38 -7.71
N ILE A 58 2.92 4.53 -8.38
CA ILE A 58 3.13 5.82 -7.73
C ILE A 58 1.94 6.16 -6.83
N TRP A 59 2.20 6.58 -5.59
CA TRP A 59 1.16 7.12 -4.71
C TRP A 59 0.50 8.36 -5.32
N GLU A 60 -0.77 8.60 -5.00
CA GLU A 60 -1.58 9.67 -5.60
C GLU A 60 -1.84 9.49 -7.11
N MET A 61 -1.56 8.32 -7.68
CA MET A 61 -1.99 8.02 -9.03
C MET A 61 -3.53 7.93 -9.09
N PRO A 62 -4.17 8.55 -10.08
CA PRO A 62 -5.62 8.43 -10.26
C PRO A 62 -6.06 6.97 -10.39
N PHE A 63 -7.16 6.60 -9.71
CA PHE A 63 -7.73 5.25 -9.80
C PHE A 63 -8.07 4.83 -11.24
N SER A 64 -8.38 5.80 -12.11
CA SER A 64 -8.64 5.56 -13.53
C SER A 64 -7.43 4.94 -14.26
N LEU A 65 -6.21 5.18 -13.78
CA LEU A 65 -4.97 4.66 -14.38
C LEU A 65 -4.60 3.27 -13.87
N LEU A 66 -5.10 2.86 -12.70
CA LEU A 66 -4.89 1.50 -12.18
C LEU A 66 -5.45 0.43 -13.11
N SER A 67 -6.51 0.76 -13.87
CA SER A 67 -7.09 -0.13 -14.88
C SER A 67 -6.14 -0.47 -16.03
N ASN A 68 -5.06 0.31 -16.22
CA ASN A 68 -4.01 -0.04 -17.18
C ASN A 68 -3.08 -1.15 -16.67
N TYR A 69 -3.07 -1.40 -15.36
CA TYR A 69 -2.19 -2.38 -14.73
C TYR A 69 -2.91 -3.66 -14.32
N THR A 70 -4.22 -3.59 -14.04
CA THR A 70 -5.00 -4.75 -13.64
C THR A 70 -6.51 -4.63 -13.88
N LYS A 71 -7.21 -5.76 -13.77
CA LYS A 71 -8.67 -5.86 -13.74
C LYS A 71 -9.22 -5.24 -12.45
N LYS A 72 -10.38 -4.62 -12.57
CA LYS A 72 -11.17 -4.12 -11.45
C LYS A 72 -12.48 -4.88 -11.31
N GLU A 73 -12.96 -5.00 -10.09
CA GLU A 73 -14.28 -5.49 -9.75
C GLU A 73 -15.05 -4.38 -9.02
N LYS A 74 -16.34 -4.28 -9.27
CA LYS A 74 -17.24 -3.42 -8.51
C LYS A 74 -18.13 -4.32 -7.67
N SER A 75 -18.14 -4.11 -6.36
CA SER A 75 -18.98 -4.86 -5.44
C SER A 75 -19.53 -3.91 -4.39
N GLY A 76 -20.86 -3.81 -4.32
CA GLY A 76 -21.55 -2.91 -3.40
C GLY A 76 -21.06 -1.46 -3.49
N ASP A 77 -20.52 -0.97 -2.37
CA ASP A 77 -20.04 0.38 -2.16
C ASP A 77 -18.54 0.54 -2.43
N ARG A 78 -17.87 -0.43 -3.08
CA ARG A 78 -16.43 -0.33 -3.40
C ARG A 78 -16.07 -0.82 -4.80
N THR A 79 -14.97 -0.28 -5.31
CA THR A 79 -14.28 -0.78 -6.50
C THR A 79 -12.91 -1.29 -6.07
N THR A 80 -12.56 -2.52 -6.44
CA THR A 80 -11.29 -3.16 -6.07
C THR A 80 -10.48 -3.47 -7.32
N TRP A 81 -9.19 -3.14 -7.31
CA TRP A 81 -8.21 -3.53 -8.33
C TRP A 81 -7.32 -4.63 -7.77
N TYR A 82 -7.23 -5.76 -8.47
CA TYR A 82 -6.59 -6.98 -7.96
C TYR A 82 -5.21 -7.19 -8.58
N PHE A 83 -4.16 -7.00 -7.78
CA PHE A 83 -2.78 -7.25 -8.18
C PHE A 83 -2.36 -8.61 -7.61
N ASN A 84 -2.87 -9.69 -8.21
CA ASN A 84 -2.62 -11.07 -7.78
C ASN A 84 -1.12 -11.42 -7.77
N ASN A 85 -0.69 -12.14 -6.74
CA ASN A 85 0.63 -12.75 -6.51
C ASN A 85 1.81 -11.92 -7.01
N ASN A 86 2.15 -10.87 -6.27
CA ASN A 86 3.25 -9.97 -6.64
C ASN A 86 4.37 -10.01 -5.60
N LYS A 87 5.59 -9.84 -6.10
CA LYS A 87 6.79 -9.68 -5.27
C LYS A 87 6.96 -8.20 -4.95
N ILE A 88 7.04 -7.88 -3.66
CA ILE A 88 7.26 -6.54 -3.14
C ILE A 88 8.26 -6.57 -1.98
N LEU A 89 8.82 -5.40 -1.64
CA LEU A 89 9.65 -5.21 -0.45
C LEU A 89 10.81 -6.21 -0.33
N ASN A 90 11.54 -6.40 -1.42
CA ASN A 90 12.64 -7.35 -1.57
C ASN A 90 12.17 -8.82 -1.62
N GLY A 91 11.25 -9.12 -2.53
CA GLY A 91 10.87 -10.48 -2.89
C GLY A 91 9.72 -11.09 -2.08
N PHE A 92 9.11 -10.37 -1.13
CA PHE A 92 7.98 -10.88 -0.38
C PHE A 92 6.76 -11.04 -1.28
N GLU A 93 6.18 -12.23 -1.30
CA GLU A 93 5.02 -12.54 -2.12
C GLU A 93 3.74 -12.15 -1.37
N LEU A 94 3.01 -11.19 -1.94
CA LEU A 94 1.74 -10.73 -1.40
C LEU A 94 0.71 -10.57 -2.52
N ASN A 95 -0.52 -10.94 -2.20
CA ASN A 95 -1.68 -10.54 -2.99
C ASN A 95 -2.01 -9.10 -2.65
N ILE A 96 -1.91 -8.20 -3.62
CA ILE A 96 -2.14 -6.79 -3.38
C ILE A 96 -3.52 -6.44 -3.92
N GLN A 97 -4.29 -5.72 -3.12
CA GLN A 97 -5.54 -5.12 -3.56
C GLN A 97 -5.48 -3.62 -3.31
N ILE A 98 -6.04 -2.88 -4.24
CA ILE A 98 -6.29 -1.44 -4.07
C ILE A 98 -7.78 -1.27 -4.07
N VAL A 99 -8.32 -0.77 -2.97
CA VAL A 99 -9.76 -0.55 -2.78
C VAL A 99 -10.04 0.93 -2.88
N LYS A 100 -11.11 1.28 -3.58
CA LYS A 100 -11.73 2.61 -3.54
C LYS A 100 -13.15 2.45 -3.03
N TRP A 101 -13.50 3.13 -1.94
CA TRP A 101 -14.89 3.18 -1.52
C TRP A 101 -15.64 4.27 -2.30
N ASN A 102 -16.89 4.00 -2.65
CA ASN A 102 -17.70 4.89 -3.49
C ASN A 102 -18.02 6.22 -2.78
N ILE A 103 -18.07 6.20 -1.44
CA ILE A 103 -18.29 7.38 -0.59
C ILE A 103 -17.05 8.29 -0.53
N GLU A 104 -15.89 7.79 -0.92
CA GLU A 104 -14.64 8.55 -0.78
C GLU A 104 -14.52 9.64 -1.84
N PRO A 105 -14.15 10.86 -1.43
CA PRO A 105 -13.91 11.95 -2.37
C PRO A 105 -12.61 11.74 -3.17
N PHE A 106 -11.72 10.85 -2.73
CA PHE A 106 -10.40 10.66 -3.31
C PHE A 106 -10.49 10.08 -4.72
N LYS A 107 -9.94 10.83 -5.68
CA LYS A 107 -9.80 10.38 -7.09
C LYS A 107 -8.53 9.56 -7.31
N LYS A 108 -7.70 9.40 -6.28
CA LYS A 108 -6.34 8.85 -6.33
C LYS A 108 -6.15 7.88 -5.17
N PHE A 109 -5.36 6.83 -5.37
CA PHE A 109 -5.02 5.92 -4.28
C PHE A 109 -3.77 6.42 -3.54
N GLU A 110 -3.75 6.23 -2.23
CA GLU A 110 -2.65 6.68 -1.37
C GLU A 110 -2.07 5.56 -0.51
N PHE A 111 -2.75 4.41 -0.47
CA PHE A 111 -2.31 3.21 0.22
C PHE A 111 -2.85 1.96 -0.49
N ILE A 112 -2.28 0.81 -0.14
CA ILE A 112 -2.80 -0.51 -0.47
C ILE A 112 -3.27 -1.19 0.81
N GLU A 113 -4.22 -2.12 0.65
CA GLU A 113 -4.80 -2.84 1.77
C GLU A 113 -5.03 -4.30 1.39
N TYR A 114 -4.73 -5.20 2.30
CA TYR A 114 -5.00 -6.62 2.08
C TYR A 114 -5.20 -7.40 3.39
N THR A 115 -6.13 -8.34 3.38
CA THR A 115 -6.37 -9.26 4.49
C THR A 115 -5.59 -10.55 4.28
N ILE A 116 -4.84 -10.95 5.29
CA ILE A 116 -4.01 -12.15 5.32
C ILE A 116 -4.31 -13.01 6.55
N ASN A 117 -3.87 -14.27 6.49
CA ASN A 117 -3.91 -15.17 7.64
C ASN A 117 -2.71 -14.94 8.57
N LYS A 118 -2.77 -15.54 9.76
CA LYS A 118 -1.71 -15.44 10.79
C LYS A 118 -0.33 -15.85 10.28
N GLU A 119 -0.24 -17.00 9.59
CA GLU A 119 1.04 -17.52 9.12
C GLU A 119 1.74 -16.54 8.15
N THR A 120 0.95 -15.92 7.27
CA THR A 120 1.45 -14.92 6.33
C THR A 120 1.83 -13.62 7.05
N ALA A 121 1.11 -13.27 8.11
CA ALA A 121 1.42 -12.10 8.94
C ALA A 121 2.76 -12.29 9.64
N ASP A 122 2.98 -13.43 10.29
CA ASP A 122 4.22 -13.76 10.99
C ASP A 122 5.41 -13.77 10.02
N LYS A 123 5.24 -14.36 8.83
CA LYS A 123 6.26 -14.32 7.75
C LYS A 123 6.54 -12.91 7.29
N LEU A 124 5.51 -12.08 7.11
CA LEU A 124 5.68 -10.68 6.70
C LEU A 124 6.40 -9.87 7.76
N ILE A 125 5.99 -9.96 9.03
CA ILE A 125 6.63 -9.25 10.15
C ILE A 125 8.12 -9.58 10.18
N LYS A 126 8.47 -10.88 10.13
CA LYS A 126 9.87 -11.31 10.07
C LYS A 126 10.60 -10.75 8.85
N HIS A 127 10.01 -10.85 7.67
CA HIS A 127 10.59 -10.34 6.43
C HIS A 127 10.84 -8.83 6.49
N LEU A 128 9.91 -8.06 7.05
CA LEU A 128 10.07 -6.62 7.23
C LEU A 128 11.17 -6.31 8.24
N SER A 129 11.22 -7.00 9.38
CA SER A 129 12.31 -6.89 10.35
C SER A 129 13.69 -7.10 9.73
N GLU A 130 13.82 -8.07 8.82
CA GLU A 130 15.09 -8.39 8.14
C GLU A 130 15.47 -7.43 6.99
N ASN A 131 14.54 -6.60 6.51
CA ASN A 131 14.75 -5.76 5.32
C ASN A 131 14.58 -4.26 5.56
N ILE A 132 13.78 -3.85 6.54
CA ILE A 132 13.42 -2.45 6.76
C ILE A 132 13.47 -2.01 8.23
N GLY A 133 13.96 -2.87 9.13
CA GLY A 133 14.08 -2.62 10.57
C GLY A 133 12.90 -3.17 11.38
N ASN A 134 13.00 -3.11 12.71
CA ASN A 134 11.98 -3.66 13.61
C ASN A 134 10.74 -2.75 13.70
N PRO A 135 9.54 -3.34 13.88
CA PRO A 135 8.33 -2.56 14.08
C PRO A 135 8.27 -1.93 15.47
N GLU A 136 7.53 -0.83 15.57
CA GLU A 136 6.91 -0.42 16.81
C GLU A 136 5.71 -1.34 17.08
N ILE A 137 5.73 -2.00 18.24
CA ILE A 137 4.67 -2.93 18.65
C ILE A 137 3.82 -2.24 19.71
N ASN A 138 2.53 -2.06 19.41
CA ASN A 138 1.56 -1.46 20.31
C ASN A 138 0.42 -2.46 20.54
N SER A 139 0.15 -2.79 21.80
CA SER A 139 -1.12 -3.42 22.17
C SER A 139 -2.22 -2.35 22.10
N ILE A 140 -3.21 -2.53 21.23
CA ILE A 140 -4.37 -1.63 21.21
C ILE A 140 -5.19 -1.93 22.47
N ASN A 141 -5.56 -0.88 23.21
CA ASN A 141 -6.37 -1.02 24.41
C ASN A 141 -7.75 -1.58 24.04
N ILE A 142 -8.13 -2.71 24.63
CA ILE A 142 -9.40 -3.44 24.42
C ILE A 142 -10.65 -2.63 24.84
N ASN A 143 -10.45 -1.42 25.39
CA ASN A 143 -11.51 -0.57 25.95
C ASN A 143 -12.00 0.54 25.01
N SER A 144 -11.45 0.68 23.79
CA SER A 144 -12.11 1.44 22.72
C SER A 144 -12.98 0.49 21.91
N ASP A 145 -14.03 0.99 21.25
CA ASP A 145 -14.88 0.25 20.30
C ASP A 145 -14.12 -0.28 19.05
N ASP A 146 -12.80 -0.42 19.15
CA ASP A 146 -11.90 -0.87 18.11
C ASP A 146 -11.94 -2.40 18.00
N TYR A 147 -12.32 -2.89 16.82
CA TYR A 147 -12.30 -4.31 16.47
C TYR A 147 -10.90 -4.96 16.48
N TYR A 148 -9.84 -4.19 16.75
CA TYR A 148 -8.45 -4.61 16.61
C TYR A 148 -7.75 -4.74 17.97
N ILE A 149 -7.15 -5.90 18.22
CA ILE A 149 -6.53 -6.26 19.51
C ILE A 149 -5.00 -6.11 19.53
N GLY A 150 -4.38 -5.81 18.38
CA GLY A 150 -2.93 -5.72 18.26
C GLY A 150 -2.48 -5.03 16.99
N LYS A 151 -1.30 -4.40 17.05
CA LYS A 151 -0.79 -3.52 16.01
C LYS A 151 0.74 -3.55 15.94
N CYS A 152 1.28 -3.80 14.75
CA CYS A 152 2.69 -3.66 14.41
C CYS A 152 2.85 -2.58 13.33
N GLU A 153 3.75 -1.63 13.54
CA GLU A 153 3.96 -0.52 12.61
C GLU A 153 5.42 -0.29 12.25
N TRP A 154 5.65 0.10 11.00
CA TRP A 154 6.90 0.68 10.54
C TRP A 154 6.58 2.04 9.95
N GLU A 155 7.40 3.04 10.28
CA GLU A 155 7.24 4.39 9.75
C GLU A 155 8.60 4.96 9.35
N LYS A 156 8.66 5.55 8.14
CA LYS A 156 9.80 6.35 7.71
C LYS A 156 9.35 7.33 6.64
N PHE A 157 9.86 8.55 6.69
CA PHE A 157 9.41 9.66 5.85
C PHE A 157 7.91 9.91 6.04
N ASP A 158 7.15 9.91 4.95
CA ASP A 158 5.69 10.09 4.91
C ASP A 158 4.97 8.77 4.59
N ILE A 159 5.58 7.64 4.94
CA ILE A 159 5.08 6.30 4.66
C ILE A 159 4.95 5.50 5.94
N LYS A 160 3.85 4.76 6.01
CA LYS A 160 3.52 3.84 7.08
C LYS A 160 3.19 2.47 6.52
N ILE A 161 3.72 1.44 7.18
CA ILE A 161 3.31 0.05 7.03
C ILE A 161 2.67 -0.36 8.34
N LYS A 162 1.46 -0.89 8.29
CA LYS A 162 0.68 -1.24 9.46
C LYS A 162 0.12 -2.65 9.28
N ILE A 163 0.30 -3.49 10.29
CA ILE A 163 -0.32 -4.80 10.38
C ILE A 163 -1.19 -4.79 11.63
N LEU A 164 -2.47 -5.08 11.44
CA LEU A 164 -3.47 -5.10 12.49
C LEU A 164 -4.07 -6.47 12.67
N THR A 165 -4.30 -6.84 13.92
CA THR A 165 -4.98 -8.07 14.29
C THR A 165 -6.40 -7.74 14.70
N ALA A 166 -7.40 -8.24 13.98
CA ALA A 166 -8.80 -8.21 14.37
C ALA A 166 -9.21 -9.59 14.89
N GLU A 167 -9.97 -9.60 15.98
CA GLU A 167 -10.61 -10.80 16.51
C GLU A 167 -12.06 -10.87 16.04
N PHE A 168 -12.45 -12.00 15.47
CA PHE A 168 -13.82 -12.31 15.08
C PHE A 168 -14.27 -13.59 15.79
N GLN A 169 -15.58 -13.79 15.94
CA GLN A 169 -16.13 -15.01 16.52
C GLN A 169 -15.66 -16.24 15.73
N GLY A 170 -14.65 -16.94 16.25
CA GLY A 170 -14.03 -18.12 15.62
C GLY A 170 -12.64 -17.94 15.03
N GLY A 171 -11.99 -16.77 15.14
CA GLY A 171 -10.58 -16.64 14.72
C GLY A 171 -10.04 -15.21 14.62
N PHE A 172 -8.79 -15.09 14.17
CA PHE A 172 -8.12 -13.82 13.95
C PHE A 172 -7.96 -13.54 12.45
N ALA A 173 -8.23 -12.30 12.03
CA ALA A 173 -7.87 -11.80 10.71
C ALA A 173 -6.78 -10.74 10.85
N TYR A 174 -5.83 -10.74 9.90
CA TYR A 174 -4.73 -9.80 9.88
C TYR A 174 -4.90 -8.88 8.69
N LYS A 175 -4.85 -7.57 8.93
CA LYS A 175 -5.03 -6.55 7.90
C LYS A 175 -3.71 -5.80 7.72
N ILE A 176 -3.18 -5.82 6.51
CA ILE A 176 -1.98 -5.06 6.13
C ILE A 176 -2.42 -3.79 5.42
N GLN A 177 -1.80 -2.67 5.78
CA GLN A 177 -1.89 -1.41 5.07
C GLN A 177 -0.48 -0.89 4.78
N ILE A 178 -0.23 -0.43 3.56
CA ILE A 178 1.04 0.18 3.16
C ILE A 178 0.72 1.44 2.34
N GLY A 179 1.21 2.60 2.77
CA GLY A 179 1.01 3.82 2.00
C GLY A 179 1.37 5.08 2.74
N LYS A 180 0.83 6.19 2.24
CA LYS A 180 0.97 7.51 2.85
C LYS A 180 0.45 7.52 4.28
N LYS A 181 1.22 8.10 5.20
CA LYS A 181 0.92 8.09 6.64
C LYS A 181 -0.50 8.60 6.93
N HIS A 182 -0.85 9.78 6.41
CA HIS A 182 -2.18 10.38 6.61
C HIS A 182 -3.32 9.48 6.11
N ALA A 183 -3.10 8.80 4.99
CA ALA A 183 -4.09 7.90 4.41
C ALA A 183 -4.23 6.62 5.22
N VAL A 184 -3.14 6.03 5.71
CA VAL A 184 -3.17 4.82 6.55
C VAL A 184 -3.80 5.10 7.92
N ASP A 185 -3.58 6.29 8.48
CA ASP A 185 -4.11 6.65 9.80
C ASP A 185 -5.61 7.01 9.78
N MET A 186 -6.14 7.50 8.66
CA MET A 186 -7.55 7.92 8.54
C MET A 186 -8.59 6.77 8.53
N TYR A 187 -8.17 5.51 8.35
CA TYR A 187 -9.10 4.36 8.31
C TYR A 187 -9.34 3.71 9.68
N TYR A 188 -9.42 4.53 10.74
CA TYR A 188 -9.78 4.17 12.12
C TYR A 188 -10.69 5.26 12.70
#